data_AF-A0A919EVU7-F1
#
_entry.id   AF-A0A919EVU7-F1
#
_cell.length_a   1.000
_cell.length_b   1.000
_cell.length_c   1.000
_cell.angle_alpha   90.00
_cell.angle_beta   90.00
_cell.angle_gamma   90.00
#
_symmetry.space_group_name_H-M   'P 1'
#
loop_
_entity.id
_entity.type
_entity.pdbx_description
1 polymer ?
#
loop_
_entity_poly.entity_id
_entity_poly.type
_entity_poly.pdbx_seq_one_letter_code
_entity_poly.pdbx_strand_id
1 'polypeptide(L)'
;MIFTADYGEAGAINELGRGTGLPTAVSAHNTDWWWGAGNPDATTVVAVAPGPDHAPEYAAHLRQYFRHVRVAATLSNPYGVHNVEWGGHVYVCTGARRPWGETWPELRNYA
;
A
#
# COMPACT_ATOMS: atom_id res chain seq x y z
N MET A 1 6.14 -8.03 0.30
CA MET A 1 5.01 -7.93 -0.65
C MET A 1 4.69 -6.47 -0.93
N ILE A 2 3.82 -6.17 -1.89
CA ILE A 2 3.30 -4.81 -2.12
C ILE A 2 1.83 -4.76 -1.71
N PHE A 3 1.49 -3.81 -0.85
CA PHE A 3 0.13 -3.47 -0.42
C PHE A 3 -0.14 -2.01 -0.79
N THR A 4 -1.33 -1.69 -1.27
CA THR A 4 -1.70 -0.32 -1.64
C THR A 4 -2.93 0.15 -0.88
N ALA A 5 -2.99 1.45 -0.61
CA ALA A 5 -4.11 2.07 0.08
C ALA A 5 -5.39 1.98 -0.75
N ASP A 6 -5.27 2.13 -2.07
CA ASP A 6 -6.37 2.05 -3.03
C ASP A 6 -6.07 1.12 -4.22
N TYR A 7 -7.12 0.84 -5.00
CA TYR A 7 -7.06 -0.05 -6.17
C TYR A 7 -6.37 0.62 -7.36
N GLY A 8 -6.32 1.96 -7.40
CA GLY A 8 -5.67 2.75 -8.44
C GLY A 8 -4.15 2.54 -8.41
N GLU A 9 -3.52 2.57 -7.24
CA GLU A 9 -2.08 2.31 -7.15
C GLU A 9 -1.78 0.83 -7.38
N ALA A 10 -2.62 -0.10 -6.89
CA ALA A 10 -2.48 -1.53 -7.20
C ALA A 10 -2.54 -1.76 -8.72
N GLY A 11 -3.53 -1.18 -9.39
CA GLY A 11 -3.67 -1.23 -10.84
C GLY A 11 -2.46 -0.63 -11.55
N ALA A 12 -2.01 0.56 -11.15
CA ALA A 12 -0.84 1.20 -11.76
C ALA A 12 0.42 0.32 -11.66
N ILE A 13 0.70 -0.25 -10.49
CA ILE A 13 1.85 -1.15 -10.28
C ILE A 13 1.69 -2.43 -11.11
N ASN A 14 0.51 -3.04 -11.09
CA ASN A 14 0.26 -4.31 -11.76
C ASN A 14 0.18 -4.21 -13.29
N GLU A 15 -0.18 -3.05 -13.83
CA GLU A 15 -0.25 -2.80 -15.28
C GLU A 15 1.07 -2.25 -15.82
N LEU A 16 1.62 -1.22 -15.19
CA LEU A 16 2.83 -0.52 -15.68
C LEU A 16 4.12 -1.16 -15.19
N GLY A 17 4.07 -1.93 -14.09
CA GLY A 17 5.22 -2.58 -13.48
C GLY A 17 5.51 -4.01 -13.97
N ARG A 18 4.71 -4.59 -14.88
CA ARG A 18 4.82 -6.02 -15.27
C ARG A 18 6.22 -6.48 -15.69
N GLY A 19 7.03 -5.60 -16.27
CA GLY A 19 8.39 -5.91 -16.73
C GLY A 19 9.49 -5.78 -15.67
N THR A 20 9.15 -5.38 -14.44
CA THR A 20 10.15 -5.00 -13.41
C THR A 20 10.49 -6.12 -12.43
N GLY A 21 9.78 -7.26 -12.50
CA GLY A 21 9.94 -8.37 -11.56
C GLY A 21 9.34 -8.08 -10.16
N LEU A 22 8.58 -7.00 -10.02
CA LEU A 22 7.84 -6.72 -8.79
C LEU A 22 6.76 -7.80 -8.56
N PRO A 23 6.50 -8.18 -7.29
CA PRO A 23 5.35 -9.02 -6.98
C PRO A 23 4.06 -8.27 -7.31
N THR A 24 2.99 -9.02 -7.58
CA THR A 24 1.63 -8.45 -7.72
C THR A 24 1.28 -7.62 -6.49
N ALA A 25 0.91 -6.36 -6.72
CA ALA A 25 0.37 -5.48 -5.70
C ALA A 25 -1.06 -5.89 -5.35
N VAL A 26 -1.40 -5.84 -4.06
CA VAL A 26 -2.76 -6.11 -3.56
C VAL A 26 -3.32 -4.88 -2.87
N SER A 27 -4.63 -4.68 -2.97
CA SER A 27 -5.35 -3.61 -2.27
C SER A 27 -6.51 -4.18 -1.47
N ALA A 28 -6.76 -3.61 -0.29
CA ALA A 28 -7.94 -3.93 0.50
C ALA A 28 -9.15 -3.04 0.14
N HIS A 29 -9.00 -2.18 -0.86
CA HIS A 29 -10.04 -1.25 -1.31
C HIS A 29 -11.02 -1.91 -2.29
N ASN A 30 -12.32 -1.73 -2.05
CA ASN A 30 -13.42 -2.18 -2.89
C ASN A 30 -13.35 -3.68 -3.19
N THR A 31 -13.46 -4.04 -4.46
CA THR A 31 -13.49 -5.42 -4.94
C THR A 31 -12.09 -6.04 -4.95
N ASP A 32 -11.02 -5.24 -4.93
CA ASP A 32 -9.64 -5.76 -4.89
C ASP A 32 -9.40 -6.64 -3.67
N TRP A 33 -10.11 -6.36 -2.56
CA TRP A 33 -10.04 -7.14 -1.33
C TRP A 33 -10.31 -8.64 -1.55
N TRP A 34 -11.18 -9.00 -2.50
CA TRP A 34 -11.55 -10.39 -2.80
C TRP A 34 -10.43 -11.20 -3.45
N TRP A 35 -9.42 -10.54 -4.04
CA TRP A 35 -8.23 -11.22 -4.59
C TRP A 35 -7.27 -11.70 -3.49
N GLY A 36 -7.50 -11.26 -2.25
CA GLY A 36 -6.82 -11.75 -1.07
C GLY A 36 -5.54 -11.00 -0.73
N ALA A 37 -4.93 -11.43 0.37
CA ALA A 37 -3.83 -10.71 1.01
C ALA A 37 -2.52 -10.74 0.23
N GLY A 38 -2.43 -11.42 -0.92
CA GLY A 38 -1.16 -11.72 -1.60
C GLY A 38 -0.42 -12.86 -0.90
N ASN A 39 0.82 -12.61 -0.44
CA ASN A 39 1.56 -13.55 0.42
C ASN A 39 1.14 -13.38 1.91
N PRO A 40 0.32 -14.30 2.48
CA PRO A 40 -0.15 -14.19 3.86
C PRO A 40 0.96 -14.28 4.92
N ASP A 41 2.13 -14.83 4.57
CA ASP A 41 3.27 -15.04 5.46
C ASP A 41 4.34 -13.92 5.34
N ALA A 42 4.01 -12.82 4.65
CA ALA A 42 4.95 -11.72 4.44
C ALA A 42 5.40 -11.10 5.77
N THR A 43 6.72 -11.10 6.01
CA THR A 43 7.36 -10.43 7.15
C THR A 43 7.72 -8.97 6.88
N THR A 44 7.75 -8.60 5.60
CA THR A 44 7.97 -7.22 5.11
C THR A 44 6.89 -6.85 4.11
N VAL A 45 6.22 -5.73 4.37
CA VAL A 45 5.20 -5.14 3.50
C VAL A 45 5.70 -3.80 3.00
N VAL A 46 5.74 -3.63 1.68
CA VAL A 46 5.92 -2.34 1.04
C VAL A 46 4.52 -1.76 0.84
N ALA A 47 4.18 -0.72 1.60
CA ALA A 47 2.88 -0.07 1.48
C ALA A 47 2.99 1.16 0.56
N VAL A 48 2.03 1.38 -0.31
CA VAL A 48 1.93 2.59 -1.16
C VAL A 48 0.61 3.28 -0.83
N ALA A 49 0.63 4.60 -0.68
CA ALA A 49 -0.55 5.38 -0.35
C ALA A 49 -0.52 6.74 -1.05
N PRO A 50 -1.69 7.36 -1.28
CA PRO A 50 -1.79 8.61 -1.99
C PRO A 50 -1.30 9.77 -1.11
N GLY A 51 -1.39 10.98 -1.66
CA GLY A 51 -1.00 12.21 -0.99
C GLY A 51 -1.69 12.40 0.36
N PRO A 52 -1.09 13.18 1.28
CA PRO A 52 -1.63 13.41 2.62
C PRO A 52 -3.03 14.05 2.63
N ASP A 53 -3.42 14.72 1.54
CA ASP A 53 -4.77 15.28 1.38
C ASP A 53 -5.85 14.19 1.21
N HIS A 54 -5.46 13.00 0.72
CA HIS A 54 -6.36 11.87 0.46
C HIS A 54 -6.17 10.72 1.46
N ALA A 55 -4.93 10.49 1.91
CA ALA A 55 -4.59 9.53 2.95
C ALA A 55 -3.86 10.22 4.12
N PRO A 56 -4.56 11.09 4.88
CA PRO A 56 -3.97 11.77 6.02
C PRO A 56 -3.52 10.75 7.07
N GLU A 57 -2.37 11.01 7.69
CA GLU A 57 -1.82 10.21 8.78
C GLU A 57 -1.63 8.71 8.45
N TYR A 58 -1.44 8.35 7.18
CA TYR A 58 -1.34 6.95 6.77
C TYR A 58 -0.22 6.17 7.48
N ALA A 59 0.90 6.83 7.80
CA ALA A 59 1.94 6.22 8.62
C ALA A 59 1.46 5.82 10.03
N ALA A 60 0.57 6.61 10.64
CA ALA A 60 -0.04 6.28 11.93
C ALA A 60 -1.02 5.10 11.80
N HIS A 61 -1.81 5.06 10.73
CA HIS A 61 -2.66 3.92 10.41
C HIS A 61 -1.82 2.62 10.26
N LEU A 62 -0.74 2.64 9.48
CA LEU A 62 0.15 1.48 9.33
C LEU A 62 0.79 1.02 10.66
N ARG A 63 1.06 1.94 11.60
CA ARG A 63 1.63 1.58 12.93
C ARG A 63 0.65 0.82 13.84
N GLN A 64 -0.64 0.81 13.51
CA GLN A 64 -1.62 -0.05 14.17
C GLN A 64 -1.34 -1.54 13.88
N TYR A 65 -0.73 -1.85 12.74
CA TYR A 65 -0.45 -3.22 12.29
C TYR A 65 1.03 -3.59 12.36
N PHE A 66 1.93 -2.61 12.25
CA PHE A 66 3.38 -2.81 12.22
C PHE A 66 4.10 -2.07 13.35
N ARG A 67 5.18 -2.65 13.87
CA ARG A 67 6.05 -1.99 14.87
C ARG A 67 6.97 -0.95 14.23
N HIS A 68 7.40 -1.21 13.00
CA HIS A 68 8.32 -0.33 12.28
C HIS A 68 7.70 0.07 10.95
N VAL A 69 7.53 1.38 10.77
CA VAL A 69 7.01 1.99 9.55
C VAL A 69 7.92 3.16 9.22
N ARG A 70 8.58 3.12 8.06
CA ARG A 70 9.41 4.22 7.56
C ARG A 70 9.05 4.56 6.14
N VAL A 71 9.14 5.84 5.79
CA VAL A 71 9.06 6.29 4.40
C VAL A 71 10.33 5.84 3.68
N ALA A 72 10.16 5.26 2.49
CA ALA A 72 11.22 4.85 1.58
C ALA A 72 11.28 5.75 0.34
N ALA A 73 10.14 6.29 -0.10
CA ALA A 73 10.06 7.27 -1.17
C ALA A 73 8.84 8.18 -1.02
N THR A 74 8.89 9.35 -1.66
CA THR A 74 7.75 10.26 -1.82
C THR A 74 7.36 10.30 -3.29
N LEU A 75 6.06 10.16 -3.56
CA LEU A 75 5.51 10.15 -4.90
C LEU A 75 5.49 11.57 -5.48
N SER A 76 5.92 11.67 -6.74
CA SER A 76 5.90 12.89 -7.54
C SER A 76 5.78 12.51 -9.01
N ASN A 77 5.58 13.49 -9.87
CA ASN A 77 5.60 13.31 -11.32
C ASN A 77 6.43 14.42 -11.98
N PRO A 78 7.04 14.17 -13.15
CA PRO A 78 7.95 15.12 -13.80
C PRO A 78 7.26 16.38 -14.33
N TYR A 79 5.93 16.40 -14.33
CA TYR A 79 5.12 17.49 -14.87
C TYR A 79 4.58 18.45 -13.79
N GLY A 80 4.86 18.18 -12.51
CA GLY A 80 4.39 19.01 -11.39
C GLY A 80 2.88 18.99 -11.22
N VAL A 81 2.18 17.94 -11.69
CA VAL A 81 0.73 17.83 -11.57
C VAL A 81 0.36 17.41 -10.15
N HIS A 82 -0.41 18.24 -9.45
CA HIS A 82 -0.90 17.92 -8.10
C HIS A 82 -2.20 17.11 -8.21
N ASN A 83 -2.06 15.80 -8.42
CA ASN A 83 -3.18 14.84 -8.41
C ASN A 83 -3.30 14.15 -7.04
N VAL A 84 -4.20 13.17 -6.94
CA VAL A 84 -4.44 12.37 -5.72
C VAL A 84 -3.15 11.78 -5.13
N GLU A 85 -2.23 11.31 -5.99
CA GLU A 85 -0.95 10.69 -5.59
C GLU A 85 0.13 11.69 -5.16
N TRP A 86 -0.07 12.99 -5.39
CA TRP A 86 0.97 13.98 -5.18
C TRP A 86 1.37 14.08 -3.70
N GLY A 87 2.67 13.91 -3.44
CA GLY A 87 3.18 13.90 -2.07
C GLY A 87 2.85 12.61 -1.29
N GLY A 88 2.29 11.60 -1.95
CA GLY A 88 2.06 10.27 -1.39
C GLY A 88 3.37 9.58 -1.06
N HIS A 89 3.29 8.39 -0.47
CA HIS A 89 4.48 7.72 0.06
C HIS A 89 4.54 6.24 -0.26
N VAL A 90 5.76 5.77 -0.47
CA VAL A 90 6.11 4.36 -0.37
C VAL A 90 6.70 4.13 1.02
N TYR A 91 6.12 3.21 1.77
CA TYR A 91 6.55 2.81 3.10
C TYR A 91 7.18 1.42 3.08
N VAL A 92 8.15 1.21 3.96
CA VAL A 92 8.62 -0.13 4.33
C VAL A 92 8.15 -0.44 5.74
N CYS A 93 7.33 -1.48 5.85
CA CYS A 93 6.68 -1.91 7.07
C CYS A 93 7.21 -3.27 7.51
N THR A 94 7.68 -3.37 8.76
CA THR A 94 8.20 -4.62 9.34
C THR A 94 7.76 -4.78 10.79
N GLY A 95 7.95 -5.99 11.33
CA GLY A 95 7.53 -6.33 12.69
C GLY A 95 6.02 -6.29 12.83
N ALA A 96 5.31 -7.02 11.94
CA ALA A 96 3.86 -7.16 12.00
C ALA A 96 3.43 -7.62 13.41
N ARG A 97 2.35 -7.03 13.93
CA ARG A 97 1.83 -7.31 15.27
C ARG A 97 1.05 -8.63 15.30
N ARG A 98 0.49 -9.02 14.16
CA ARG A 98 -0.11 -10.33 13.86
C ARG A 98 0.38 -10.79 12.48
N PRO A 99 0.26 -12.09 12.15
CA PRO A 99 0.49 -12.57 10.79
C PRO A 99 -0.29 -11.71 9.77
N TRP A 100 0.31 -11.46 8.61
CA TRP A 100 -0.29 -10.58 7.61
C TRP A 100 -1.63 -11.11 7.11
N GLY A 101 -1.71 -12.41 6.82
CA GLY A 101 -2.95 -13.08 6.42
C GLY A 101 -4.09 -12.92 7.45
N GLU A 102 -3.79 -12.91 8.75
CA GLU A 102 -4.77 -12.68 9.81
C GLU A 102 -5.21 -11.22 9.91
N THR A 103 -4.36 -10.29 9.47
CA THR A 103 -4.67 -8.85 9.47
C THR A 103 -5.60 -8.47 8.32
N TRP A 104 -5.51 -9.18 7.19
CA TRP A 104 -6.23 -8.87 5.95
C TRP A 104 -7.75 -8.65 6.08
N PRO A 105 -8.52 -9.44 6.86
CA PRO A 105 -9.96 -9.22 6.98
C PRO A 105 -10.34 -7.85 7.56
N GLU A 106 -9.45 -7.24 8.34
CA GLU A 106 -9.69 -5.95 9.00
C GLU A 106 -9.37 -4.76 8.09
N LEU A 107 -8.63 -4.98 7.01
CA LEU A 107 -8.17 -3.90 6.12
C LEU A 107 -9.22 -3.50 5.07
N ARG A 108 -10.30 -4.30 4.93
CA ARG A 108 -11.32 -4.10 3.90
C ARG A 108 -11.95 -2.72 4.03
N ASN A 109 -11.91 -1.95 2.95
CA ASN A 109 -12.47 -0.60 2.90
C ASN A 109 -13.15 -0.32 1.54
N TYR A 110 -13.99 0.72 1.49
CA TYR A 110 -14.76 1.14 0.30
C TYR A 110 -14.72 2.65 0.07
N ALA A 111 -13.79 3.33 0.74
CA ALA A 111 -13.77 4.79 0.86
C ALA A 111 -12.89 5.42 -0.21
#